data_AF-A0A2V1DGP4-F1
#
_entry.id   AF-A0A2V1DGP4-F1
#
_cell.length_a   1.000
_cell.length_b   1.000
_cell.length_c   1.000
_cell.angle_alpha   90.00
_cell.angle_beta   90.00
_cell.angle_gamma   90.00
#
_symmetry.space_group_name_H-M   'P 1'
#
loop_
_entity.id
_entity.type
_entity.pdbx_description
1 polymer ?
#
loop_
_entity_poly.entity_id
_entity_poly.type
_entity_poly.pdbx_seq_one_letter_code
_entity_poly.pdbx_strand_id
1 'polypeptide(L)'
;MPVVLDRVHRCALCETTQVGLLRCGGCRLVRYCCRDHQVQHRSKHKKTCKTSVELRNRLEEEEDLVRHATPDFMTPANAFDTHIGHFWGVVTTRDYMQARFELADYAVGLRTLDGVREGLDHYKDMIRLNRSDNMGLRDRVPALMLRLDQDQQCYDFIKWYATGPDDNYDWGDMSLPFLNIRDADVLEDPAFLVREWGSLNHQVAIQLLKMKMLIDIRQLKIVKKVLRGRLPVELWNLVEQEAVRSPLSSRFVGNSYTELVKTEHMLSLQCRKLGVGILDTNGGFTYELLECNQETLDYRPEAYCHGSYEERALAVQNCYAAWQETAGALELLKDARSCAARNSENEVQTYLKHDRDGRTPEQMLSDLSVNRIWGYLEYAIHNGSYLGPPEDRPSERYYREARALAEEEGPDRMLFSDEESD
;
A
#
# COMPACT_ATOMS: atom_id res chain seq x y z
N MET A 1 -1.99 -16.95 -13.11
CA MET A 1 -1.84 -15.48 -13.19
C MET A 1 -2.43 -14.89 -11.92
N PRO A 2 -1.74 -13.99 -11.21
CA PRO A 2 -2.33 -13.37 -10.04
C PRO A 2 -3.50 -12.51 -10.50
N VAL A 3 -4.68 -12.84 -9.99
CA VAL A 3 -5.94 -12.19 -10.34
C VAL A 3 -5.90 -10.76 -9.83
N VAL A 4 -5.74 -9.78 -10.71
CA VAL A 4 -5.86 -8.35 -10.36
C VAL A 4 -7.27 -8.13 -9.83
N LEU A 5 -7.42 -7.75 -8.57
CA LEU A 5 -8.70 -7.32 -8.00
C LEU A 5 -9.11 -5.99 -8.62
N ASP A 6 -9.77 -6.04 -9.78
CA ASP A 6 -10.64 -4.94 -10.17
C ASP A 6 -11.72 -4.78 -9.10
N ARG A 7 -12.02 -3.53 -8.73
CA ARG A 7 -12.93 -3.09 -7.65
C ARG A 7 -14.39 -3.47 -7.85
N VAL A 8 -14.64 -4.39 -8.77
CA VAL A 8 -15.93 -4.88 -9.17
C VAL A 8 -16.00 -6.34 -8.77
N HIS A 9 -17.16 -6.73 -8.25
CA HIS A 9 -17.42 -8.13 -8.05
C HIS A 9 -17.28 -8.88 -9.37
N ARG A 10 -16.53 -9.99 -9.35
CA ARG A 10 -16.32 -10.87 -10.50
C ARG A 10 -16.79 -12.28 -10.19
N CYS A 11 -17.15 -13.00 -11.23
CA CYS A 11 -17.39 -14.43 -11.12
C CYS A 11 -16.07 -15.18 -10.89
N ALA A 12 -16.03 -16.05 -9.89
CA ALA A 12 -14.82 -16.84 -9.59
C ALA A 12 -14.49 -17.93 -10.61
N LEU A 13 -15.34 -18.15 -11.61
CA LEU A 13 -15.09 -19.12 -12.69
C LEU A 13 -14.67 -18.45 -14.00
N CYS A 14 -15.46 -17.48 -14.49
CA CYS A 14 -15.26 -16.85 -15.79
C CYS A 14 -14.67 -15.44 -15.71
N GLU A 15 -14.39 -14.94 -14.50
CA GLU A 15 -13.80 -13.62 -14.22
C GLU A 15 -14.60 -12.41 -14.71
N THR A 16 -15.76 -12.64 -15.34
CA THR A 16 -16.66 -11.57 -15.79
C THR A 16 -17.17 -10.72 -14.63
N THR A 17 -17.14 -9.41 -14.82
CA THR A 17 -17.70 -8.40 -13.95
C THR A 17 -19.13 -8.09 -14.39
N GLN A 18 -20.11 -8.20 -13.49
CA GLN A 18 -21.50 -7.84 -13.77
C GLN A 18 -22.22 -7.43 -12.48
N VAL A 19 -23.30 -6.67 -12.62
CA VAL A 19 -24.18 -6.33 -11.50
C VAL A 19 -24.99 -7.57 -11.10
N GLY A 20 -25.25 -7.75 -9.81
CA GLY A 20 -26.13 -8.82 -9.33
C GLY A 20 -25.55 -10.22 -9.31
N LEU A 21 -24.22 -10.37 -9.23
CA LEU A 21 -23.58 -11.68 -9.05
C LEU A 21 -24.09 -12.39 -7.78
N LEU A 22 -24.42 -13.67 -7.92
CA LEU A 22 -24.86 -14.54 -6.84
C LEU A 22 -23.71 -14.81 -5.87
N ARG A 23 -23.93 -14.57 -4.57
CA ARG A 23 -22.98 -14.93 -3.51
C ARG A 23 -23.11 -16.41 -3.17
N CYS A 24 -21.99 -17.05 -2.88
CA CYS A 24 -22.01 -18.39 -2.31
C CYS A 24 -22.76 -18.37 -0.97
N GLY A 25 -23.85 -19.16 -0.85
CA GLY A 25 -24.67 -19.19 0.36
C GLY A 25 -23.95 -19.70 1.61
N GLY A 26 -22.87 -20.49 1.44
CA GLY A 26 -22.05 -20.99 2.54
C GLY A 26 -21.08 -19.93 3.05
N CYS A 27 -19.95 -19.74 2.35
CA CYS A 27 -18.91 -18.83 2.84
C CYS A 27 -19.24 -17.35 2.70
N ARG A 28 -20.12 -16.95 1.76
CA ARG A 28 -20.45 -15.55 1.41
C ARG A 28 -19.27 -14.71 0.87
N LEU A 29 -18.10 -15.30 0.69
CA LEU A 29 -16.87 -14.63 0.23
C LEU A 29 -16.63 -14.71 -1.29
N VAL A 30 -17.38 -15.56 -1.99
CA VAL A 30 -17.17 -15.82 -3.43
C VAL A 30 -18.46 -15.58 -4.21
N ARG A 31 -18.34 -15.08 -5.44
CA ARG A 31 -19.46 -14.70 -6.31
C ARG A 31 -19.46 -15.41 -7.66
N TYR A 32 -20.65 -15.56 -8.25
CA TYR A 32 -20.88 -16.27 -9.51
C TYR A 32 -21.93 -15.58 -10.39
N CYS A 33 -21.78 -15.68 -11.71
CA CYS A 33 -22.80 -15.18 -12.66
C CYS A 33 -24.12 -15.92 -12.52
N CYS A 34 -24.05 -17.23 -12.31
CA CYS A 34 -25.20 -18.11 -12.24
C CYS A 34 -24.89 -19.35 -11.39
N ARG A 35 -25.93 -20.15 -11.11
CA ARG A 35 -25.80 -21.41 -10.37
C ARG A 35 -24.89 -22.42 -11.08
N ASP A 36 -24.87 -22.45 -12.40
CA ASP A 36 -24.05 -23.40 -13.16
C ASP A 36 -22.56 -23.12 -12.96
N HIS A 37 -22.15 -21.85 -12.96
CA HIS A 37 -20.77 -21.48 -12.65
C HIS A 37 -20.37 -21.88 -11.23
N GLN A 38 -21.29 -21.74 -10.26
CA GLN A 38 -21.06 -22.20 -8.90
C GLN A 38 -20.88 -23.72 -8.83
N VAL A 39 -21.69 -24.50 -9.55
CA VAL A 39 -21.60 -25.98 -9.58
C VAL A 39 -20.28 -26.42 -10.23
N GLN A 40 -19.88 -25.80 -11.33
CA GLN A 40 -18.62 -26.12 -12.02
C GLN A 40 -17.39 -25.76 -11.15
N HIS A 41 -17.43 -24.62 -10.45
CA HIS A 41 -16.35 -24.19 -9.58
C HIS A 41 -16.33 -24.94 -8.23
N ARG A 42 -17.37 -25.72 -7.90
CA ARG A 42 -17.55 -26.37 -6.60
C ARG A 42 -16.36 -27.21 -6.18
N SER A 43 -15.77 -27.99 -7.09
CA SER A 43 -14.63 -28.88 -6.77
C SER A 43 -13.41 -28.10 -6.26
N LYS A 44 -13.10 -26.95 -6.88
CA LYS A 44 -12.00 -26.05 -6.48
C LYS A 44 -12.36 -25.23 -5.23
N HIS A 45 -13.62 -24.80 -5.11
CA HIS A 45 -14.08 -23.96 -4.00
C HIS A 45 -14.38 -24.70 -2.69
N LYS A 46 -14.74 -25.99 -2.75
CA LYS A 46 -15.33 -26.73 -1.61
C LYS A 46 -14.50 -26.64 -0.34
N LYS A 47 -13.18 -26.81 -0.42
CA LYS A 47 -12.27 -26.73 0.73
C LYS A 47 -12.34 -25.34 1.35
N THR A 48 -12.16 -24.31 0.53
CA THR A 48 -12.25 -22.91 0.95
C THR A 48 -13.59 -22.58 1.59
N CYS A 49 -14.69 -23.00 0.96
CA CYS A 49 -16.03 -22.76 1.48
C CYS A 49 -16.22 -23.40 2.86
N LYS A 50 -15.76 -24.64 3.04
CA LYS A 50 -15.88 -25.37 4.29
C LYS A 50 -15.09 -24.68 5.40
N THR A 51 -13.84 -24.32 5.14
CA THR A 51 -12.98 -23.62 6.11
C THR A 51 -13.58 -22.28 6.55
N SER A 52 -14.11 -21.47 5.62
CA SER A 52 -14.77 -20.21 6.00
C SER A 52 -16.00 -20.42 6.90
N VAL A 53 -16.78 -21.48 6.66
CA VAL A 53 -17.94 -21.80 7.49
C VAL A 53 -17.51 -22.30 8.87
N GLU A 54 -16.50 -23.16 8.93
CA GLU A 54 -15.93 -23.64 10.21
C GLU A 54 -15.38 -22.48 11.06
N LEU A 55 -14.62 -21.56 10.46
CA LEU A 55 -14.10 -20.38 11.15
C LEU A 55 -15.22 -19.46 11.65
N ARG A 56 -16.30 -19.30 10.87
CA ARG A 56 -17.45 -18.49 11.30
C ARG A 56 -18.20 -19.13 12.45
N ASN A 57 -18.45 -20.44 12.39
CA ASN A 57 -19.09 -21.16 13.49
C ASN A 57 -18.26 -21.09 14.77
N ARG A 58 -16.93 -21.24 14.67
CA ARG A 58 -16.03 -21.06 15.82
C ARG A 58 -16.15 -19.66 16.40
N LEU A 59 -16.16 -18.62 15.55
CA LEU A 59 -16.34 -17.25 16.03
C LEU A 59 -17.69 -17.05 16.74
N GLU A 60 -18.77 -17.62 16.20
CA GLU A 60 -20.10 -17.55 16.81
C GLU A 60 -20.12 -18.27 18.17
N GLU A 61 -19.51 -19.45 18.29
CA GLU A 61 -19.36 -20.19 19.55
C GLU A 61 -18.59 -19.38 20.61
N GLU A 62 -17.43 -18.81 20.24
CA GLU A 62 -16.64 -17.96 21.14
C GLU A 62 -17.38 -16.68 21.53
N GLU A 63 -18.17 -16.10 20.61
CA GLU A 63 -19.00 -14.93 20.92
C GLU A 63 -20.04 -15.26 21.99
N ASP A 64 -20.71 -16.40 21.85
CA ASP A 64 -21.71 -16.87 22.81
C ASP A 64 -21.10 -17.14 24.19
N LEU A 65 -19.89 -17.71 24.24
CA LEU A 65 -19.14 -17.93 25.47
C LEU A 65 -18.79 -16.61 26.17
N VAL A 66 -18.40 -15.57 25.42
CA VAL A 66 -18.09 -14.24 25.98
C VAL A 66 -19.35 -13.51 26.46
N ARG A 67 -20.48 -13.68 25.76
CA ARG A 67 -21.77 -13.05 26.12
C ARG A 67 -22.44 -13.68 27.34
N HIS A 68 -22.25 -14.98 27.55
CA HIS A 68 -22.93 -15.75 28.58
C HIS A 68 -21.95 -16.42 29.54
N ALA A 69 -20.82 -15.78 29.80
CA ALA A 69 -19.79 -16.31 30.68
C ALA A 69 -20.33 -16.44 32.12
N THR A 70 -19.90 -17.49 32.82
CA THR A 70 -20.14 -17.59 34.26
C THR A 70 -19.16 -16.65 34.97
N PRO A 71 -19.62 -15.61 35.66
CA PRO A 71 -18.72 -14.61 36.23
C PRO A 71 -17.90 -15.19 37.40
N ASP A 72 -16.64 -14.82 37.44
CA ASP A 72 -15.73 -15.05 38.56
C ASP A 72 -14.82 -13.83 38.78
N PHE A 73 -13.79 -13.95 39.63
CA PHE A 73 -12.89 -12.84 39.92
C PHE A 73 -12.13 -12.32 38.69
N MET A 74 -11.92 -13.15 37.67
CA MET A 74 -11.16 -12.84 36.45
C MET A 74 -12.03 -12.72 35.20
N THR A 75 -13.31 -13.15 35.28
CA THR A 75 -14.20 -13.29 34.13
C THR A 75 -15.49 -12.49 34.35
N PRO A 76 -15.79 -11.48 33.50
CA PRO A 76 -17.07 -10.79 33.57
C PRO A 76 -18.21 -11.66 33.04
N ALA A 77 -19.45 -11.39 33.48
CA ALA A 77 -20.64 -12.11 32.99
C ALA A 77 -20.89 -11.87 31.48
N ASN A 78 -20.65 -10.64 31.02
CA ASN A 78 -20.64 -10.27 29.61
C ASN A 78 -19.54 -9.22 29.37
N ALA A 79 -18.45 -9.63 28.71
CA ALA A 79 -17.32 -8.73 28.46
C ALA A 79 -17.66 -7.62 27.46
N PHE A 80 -18.63 -7.84 26.56
CA PHE A 80 -19.05 -6.83 25.58
C PHE A 80 -19.71 -5.61 26.23
N ASP A 81 -20.29 -5.75 27.42
CA ASP A 81 -20.96 -4.63 28.10
C ASP A 81 -20.01 -3.85 29.01
N THR A 82 -18.96 -4.50 29.51
CA THR A 82 -18.17 -4.01 30.65
C THR A 82 -16.69 -3.84 30.37
N HIS A 83 -16.14 -4.48 29.33
CA HIS A 83 -14.69 -4.58 29.10
C HIS A 83 -14.25 -4.17 27.69
N ILE A 84 -15.10 -3.49 26.90
CA ILE A 84 -14.68 -2.90 25.61
C ILE A 84 -13.48 -1.98 25.85
N GLY A 85 -12.43 -2.14 25.05
CA GLY A 85 -11.14 -1.46 25.22
C GLY A 85 -10.08 -2.34 25.90
N HIS A 86 -10.51 -3.37 26.63
CA HIS A 86 -9.66 -4.23 27.46
C HIS A 86 -9.73 -5.72 27.09
N PHE A 87 -10.26 -6.08 25.92
CA PHE A 87 -10.46 -7.48 25.53
C PHE A 87 -9.18 -8.32 25.50
N TRP A 88 -8.00 -7.72 25.38
CA TRP A 88 -6.75 -8.48 25.47
C TRP A 88 -6.29 -8.71 26.91
N GLY A 89 -6.67 -7.81 27.83
CA GLY A 89 -6.38 -7.93 29.26
C GLY A 89 -7.21 -9.01 29.94
N VAL A 90 -8.44 -9.22 29.48
CA VAL A 90 -9.32 -10.29 29.95
C VAL A 90 -8.94 -11.60 29.25
N VAL A 91 -8.46 -12.58 30.03
CA VAL A 91 -7.92 -13.83 29.48
C VAL A 91 -8.98 -14.62 28.70
N THR A 92 -10.21 -14.66 29.20
CA THR A 92 -11.32 -15.42 28.60
C THR A 92 -11.82 -14.85 27.28
N THR A 93 -11.54 -13.59 26.95
CA THR A 93 -11.90 -13.00 25.66
C THR A 93 -10.82 -13.16 24.59
N ARG A 94 -9.66 -13.75 24.92
CA ARG A 94 -8.56 -13.93 23.95
C ARG A 94 -8.90 -14.97 22.89
N ASP A 95 -9.61 -16.03 23.24
CA ASP A 95 -10.02 -17.07 22.29
C ASP A 95 -10.99 -16.52 21.25
N TYR A 96 -11.92 -15.65 21.68
CA TYR A 96 -12.76 -14.86 20.78
C TYR A 96 -11.95 -13.95 19.85
N MET A 97 -10.99 -13.18 20.38
CA MET A 97 -10.14 -12.31 19.57
C MET A 97 -9.31 -13.09 18.54
N GLN A 98 -8.79 -14.27 18.92
CA GLN A 98 -8.07 -15.16 18.02
C GLN A 98 -8.98 -15.75 16.93
N ALA A 99 -10.15 -16.30 17.30
CA ALA A 99 -11.11 -16.84 16.33
C ALA A 99 -11.54 -15.77 15.32
N ARG A 100 -11.72 -14.53 15.79
CA ARG A 100 -12.06 -13.39 14.93
C ARG A 100 -10.92 -13.02 13.98
N PHE A 101 -9.69 -13.01 14.47
CA PHE A 101 -8.51 -12.78 13.64
C PHE A 101 -8.36 -13.84 12.56
N GLU A 102 -8.49 -15.12 12.90
CA GLU A 102 -8.37 -16.24 11.97
C GLU A 102 -9.38 -16.13 10.83
N LEU A 103 -10.66 -15.83 11.13
CA LEU A 103 -11.68 -15.61 10.11
C LEU A 103 -11.31 -14.42 9.21
N ALA A 104 -10.90 -13.31 9.80
CA ALA A 104 -10.55 -12.08 9.07
C ALA A 104 -9.34 -12.28 8.15
N ASP A 105 -8.25 -12.85 8.67
CA ASP A 105 -7.03 -13.15 7.93
C ASP A 105 -7.30 -14.13 6.79
N TYR A 106 -8.10 -15.17 7.06
CA TYR A 106 -8.53 -16.11 6.02
C TYR A 106 -9.34 -15.42 4.91
N ALA A 107 -10.30 -14.57 5.27
CA ALA A 107 -11.14 -13.86 4.32
C ALA A 107 -10.32 -12.89 3.43
N VAL A 108 -9.38 -12.15 4.02
CA VAL A 108 -8.44 -11.27 3.29
C VAL A 108 -7.57 -12.08 2.34
N GLY A 109 -7.07 -13.24 2.79
CA GLY A 109 -6.24 -14.16 2.03
C GLY A 109 -6.90 -14.70 0.76
N LEU A 110 -8.24 -14.73 0.69
CA LEU A 110 -8.97 -15.14 -0.52
C LEU A 110 -8.88 -14.12 -1.66
N ARG A 111 -8.40 -12.90 -1.41
CA ARG A 111 -8.28 -11.83 -2.41
C ARG A 111 -9.57 -11.63 -3.23
N THR A 112 -10.69 -11.60 -2.51
CA THR A 112 -12.00 -11.24 -3.06
C THR A 112 -12.46 -9.91 -2.47
N LEU A 113 -13.24 -9.13 -3.22
CA LEU A 113 -13.77 -7.86 -2.71
C LEU A 113 -14.63 -8.04 -1.44
N ASP A 114 -15.42 -9.13 -1.36
CA ASP A 114 -16.19 -9.44 -0.15
C ASP A 114 -15.27 -9.79 1.03
N GLY A 115 -14.20 -10.56 0.80
CA GLY A 115 -13.26 -10.93 1.86
C GLY A 115 -12.41 -9.78 2.38
N VAL A 116 -12.01 -8.84 1.51
CA VAL A 116 -11.32 -7.61 1.93
C VAL A 116 -12.23 -6.73 2.79
N ARG A 117 -13.52 -6.58 2.41
CA ARG A 117 -14.50 -5.84 3.21
C ARG A 117 -14.74 -6.48 4.56
N GLU A 118 -15.05 -7.78 4.57
CA GLU A 118 -15.32 -8.53 5.79
C GLU A 118 -14.10 -8.53 6.73
N GLY A 119 -12.90 -8.75 6.19
CA GLY A 119 -11.67 -8.69 6.97
C GLY A 119 -11.41 -7.32 7.59
N LEU A 120 -11.59 -6.24 6.82
CA LEU A 120 -11.46 -4.87 7.35
C LEU A 120 -12.47 -4.60 8.46
N ASP A 121 -13.72 -5.03 8.31
CA ASP A 121 -14.76 -4.85 9.34
C ASP A 121 -14.38 -5.60 10.63
N HIS A 122 -13.89 -6.84 10.53
CA HIS A 122 -13.40 -7.58 11.69
C HIS A 122 -12.20 -6.90 12.34
N TYR A 123 -11.19 -6.47 11.58
CA TYR A 123 -10.01 -5.80 12.14
C TYR A 123 -10.37 -4.48 12.84
N LYS A 124 -11.26 -3.68 12.26
CA LYS A 124 -11.72 -2.43 12.90
C LYS A 124 -12.46 -2.67 14.20
N ASP A 125 -13.31 -3.69 14.26
CA ASP A 125 -14.00 -4.02 15.52
C ASP A 125 -13.04 -4.60 16.56
N MET A 126 -12.06 -5.40 16.16
CA MET A 126 -11.00 -5.86 17.07
C MET A 126 -10.20 -4.70 17.66
N ILE A 127 -9.87 -3.69 16.85
CA ILE A 127 -9.24 -2.45 17.33
C ILE A 127 -10.16 -1.70 18.30
N ARG A 128 -11.49 -1.67 18.07
CA ARG A 128 -12.44 -1.08 19.03
C ARG A 128 -12.46 -1.84 20.36
N LEU A 129 -12.43 -3.17 20.31
CA LEU A 129 -12.43 -4.04 21.49
C LEU A 129 -11.11 -3.99 22.26
N ASN A 130 -10.00 -3.69 21.59
CA ASN A 130 -8.67 -3.59 22.16
C ASN A 130 -7.86 -2.47 21.48
N ARG A 131 -8.00 -1.22 21.95
CA ARG A 131 -7.39 -0.05 21.29
C ARG A 131 -5.86 -0.08 21.32
N SER A 132 -5.26 -0.73 22.33
CA SER A 132 -3.80 -0.95 22.43
C SER A 132 -3.24 -1.87 21.35
N ASP A 133 -4.11 -2.57 20.61
CA ASP A 133 -3.79 -3.36 19.42
C ASP A 133 -2.65 -4.37 19.63
N ASN A 134 -2.79 -5.20 20.65
CA ASN A 134 -1.82 -6.26 20.98
C ASN A 134 -1.64 -7.32 19.88
N MET A 135 -2.49 -7.32 18.85
CA MET A 135 -2.41 -8.23 17.70
C MET A 135 -1.86 -7.57 16.43
N GLY A 136 -1.44 -6.30 16.50
CA GLY A 136 -0.76 -5.59 15.40
C GLY A 136 -1.64 -5.33 14.18
N LEU A 137 -2.94 -5.11 14.36
CA LEU A 137 -3.90 -4.89 13.29
C LEU A 137 -3.80 -3.49 12.67
N ARG A 138 -3.29 -2.50 13.41
CA ARG A 138 -3.10 -1.12 12.93
C ARG A 138 -2.18 -1.01 11.72
N ASP A 139 -1.31 -1.99 11.54
CA ASP A 139 -0.38 -2.07 10.40
C ASP A 139 -1.03 -2.72 9.16
N ARG A 140 -2.10 -3.50 9.35
CA ARG A 140 -2.83 -4.21 8.29
C ARG A 140 -3.97 -3.38 7.71
N VAL A 141 -4.67 -2.66 8.57
CA VAL A 141 -5.88 -1.89 8.23
C VAL A 141 -5.68 -0.91 7.06
N PRO A 142 -4.62 -0.09 7.00
CA PRO A 142 -4.48 0.90 5.94
C PRO A 142 -4.43 0.32 4.53
N ALA A 143 -3.71 -0.78 4.35
CA ALA A 143 -3.62 -1.45 3.04
C ALA A 143 -5.00 -1.96 2.57
N LEU A 144 -5.82 -2.49 3.48
CA LEU A 144 -7.19 -2.90 3.13
C LEU A 144 -8.09 -1.71 2.81
N MET A 145 -7.96 -0.59 3.54
CA MET A 145 -8.69 0.64 3.22
C MET A 145 -8.37 1.13 1.80
N LEU A 146 -7.10 1.13 1.39
CA LEU A 146 -6.68 1.54 0.04
C LEU A 146 -7.23 0.62 -1.05
N ARG A 147 -7.32 -0.69 -0.79
CA ARG A 147 -7.93 -1.67 -1.71
C ARG A 147 -9.44 -1.46 -1.90
N LEU A 148 -10.09 -0.81 -0.92
CA LEU A 148 -11.50 -0.49 -0.94
C LEU A 148 -11.79 0.98 -1.32
N ASP A 149 -10.77 1.72 -1.77
CA ASP A 149 -10.84 3.15 -2.06
C ASP A 149 -11.34 4.02 -0.90
N GLN A 150 -11.15 3.54 0.34
CA GLN A 150 -11.36 4.33 1.54
C GLN A 150 -10.16 5.25 1.78
N ASP A 151 -9.81 6.01 0.74
CA ASP A 151 -8.54 6.74 0.64
C ASP A 151 -8.47 7.86 1.69
N GLN A 152 -9.53 8.64 1.88
CA GLN A 152 -9.60 9.68 2.93
C GLN A 152 -9.54 9.04 4.33
N GLN A 153 -10.30 7.98 4.55
CA GLN A 153 -10.36 7.31 5.85
C GLN A 153 -9.03 6.64 6.20
N CYS A 154 -8.31 6.11 5.20
CA CYS A 154 -6.95 5.59 5.36
C CYS A 154 -5.99 6.69 5.84
N TYR A 155 -6.03 7.86 5.19
CA TYR A 155 -5.23 9.01 5.58
C TYR A 155 -5.53 9.46 7.00
N ASP A 156 -6.81 9.65 7.33
CA ASP A 156 -7.26 10.08 8.65
C ASP A 156 -6.87 9.08 9.74
N PHE A 157 -6.99 7.78 9.45
CA PHE A 157 -6.60 6.69 10.36
C PHE A 157 -5.10 6.75 10.68
N ILE A 158 -4.26 6.83 9.65
CA ILE A 158 -2.80 6.90 9.82
C ILE A 158 -2.42 8.19 10.54
N LYS A 159 -3.00 9.33 10.15
CA LYS A 159 -2.72 10.62 10.79
C LYS A 159 -3.05 10.58 12.28
N TRP A 160 -4.17 9.95 12.66
CA TRP A 160 -4.54 9.83 14.07
C TRP A 160 -3.52 9.01 14.84
N TYR A 161 -3.08 7.85 14.36
CA TYR A 161 -2.03 7.08 15.06
C TYR A 161 -0.68 7.80 15.08
N ALA A 162 -0.40 8.60 14.07
CA ALA A 162 0.87 9.29 13.96
C ALA A 162 0.94 10.60 14.77
N THR A 163 -0.19 11.19 15.16
CA THR A 163 -0.22 12.53 15.79
C THR A 163 -1.18 12.66 16.97
N GLY A 164 -2.08 11.71 17.17
CA GLY A 164 -3.17 11.75 18.14
C GLY A 164 -2.76 11.36 19.56
N PRO A 165 -2.35 10.10 19.80
CA PRO A 165 -2.00 9.66 21.14
C PRO A 165 -0.65 10.25 21.56
N ASP A 166 -0.60 10.88 22.73
CA ASP A 166 0.64 11.21 23.41
C ASP A 166 1.20 9.98 24.16
N ASP A 167 2.39 10.12 24.72
CA ASP A 167 3.07 9.03 25.46
C ASP A 167 2.29 8.53 26.68
N ASN A 168 1.31 9.31 27.17
CA ASN A 168 0.49 9.00 28.35
C ASN A 168 -0.95 8.59 27.96
N TYR A 169 -1.24 8.35 26.68
CA TYR A 169 -2.57 8.01 26.22
C TYR A 169 -3.07 6.69 26.82
N ASP A 170 -4.16 6.74 27.58
CA ASP A 170 -4.79 5.55 28.14
C ASP A 170 -5.63 4.83 27.08
N TRP A 171 -5.06 3.78 26.51
CA TRP A 171 -5.72 2.93 25.52
C TRP A 171 -6.99 2.25 26.05
N GLY A 172 -7.12 2.09 27.36
CA GLY A 172 -8.28 1.51 28.01
C GLY A 172 -9.45 2.47 28.19
N ASP A 173 -9.17 3.77 28.30
CA ASP A 173 -10.21 4.78 28.51
C ASP A 173 -11.00 5.02 27.22
N MET A 174 -12.19 4.44 27.19
CA MET A 174 -13.10 4.54 26.04
C MET A 174 -13.67 5.94 25.83
N SER A 175 -13.58 6.84 26.82
CA SER A 175 -14.03 8.23 26.74
C SER A 175 -13.05 9.16 26.01
N LEU A 176 -11.77 8.76 25.91
CA LEU A 176 -10.76 9.54 25.20
C LEU A 176 -11.01 9.57 23.68
N PRO A 177 -10.63 10.66 23.00
CA PRO A 177 -10.78 10.79 21.55
C PRO A 177 -10.01 9.70 20.80
N PHE A 178 -10.74 8.86 20.06
CA PHE A 178 -10.17 7.74 19.31
C PHE A 178 -10.60 7.77 17.85
N LEU A 179 -9.64 7.76 16.92
CA LEU A 179 -9.88 7.85 15.47
C LEU A 179 -10.86 8.98 15.09
N ASN A 180 -10.66 10.13 15.72
CA ASN A 180 -11.54 11.29 15.63
C ASN A 180 -11.06 12.36 14.63
N ILE A 181 -9.92 12.15 13.96
CA ILE A 181 -9.52 12.96 12.80
C ILE A 181 -10.43 12.63 11.63
N ARG A 182 -10.92 13.67 10.94
CA ARG A 182 -11.81 13.58 9.78
C ARG A 182 -11.39 14.60 8.74
N ASP A 183 -11.40 14.19 7.48
CA ASP A 183 -11.16 15.06 6.32
C ASP A 183 -9.84 15.84 6.43
N ALA A 184 -8.80 15.19 6.98
CA ALA A 184 -7.49 15.80 7.06
C ALA A 184 -6.94 16.08 5.66
N ASP A 185 -6.12 17.12 5.55
CA ASP A 185 -5.52 17.51 4.27
C ASP A 185 -4.54 16.43 3.77
N VAL A 186 -5.02 15.59 2.86
CA VAL A 186 -4.24 14.54 2.22
C VAL A 186 -3.08 15.12 1.40
N LEU A 187 -3.03 16.42 1.12
CA LEU A 187 -1.94 17.07 0.40
C LEU A 187 -0.92 17.76 1.32
N GLU A 188 -1.10 17.73 2.64
CA GLU A 188 -0.12 18.30 3.57
C GLU A 188 1.22 17.53 3.51
N ASP A 189 2.26 18.17 4.02
CA ASP A 189 3.60 17.57 4.12
C ASP A 189 3.55 16.31 5.02
N PRO A 190 3.93 15.12 4.51
CA PRO A 190 3.91 13.88 5.28
C PRO A 190 5.06 13.76 6.32
N ALA A 191 5.72 14.85 6.69
CA ALA A 191 6.82 14.90 7.66
C ALA A 191 6.51 14.18 8.98
N PHE A 192 5.25 14.21 9.43
CA PHE A 192 4.81 13.57 10.68
C PHE A 192 4.99 12.03 10.71
N LEU A 193 5.19 11.40 9.54
CA LEU A 193 5.46 9.97 9.40
C LEU A 193 6.95 9.62 9.27
N VAL A 194 7.77 10.59 8.85
CA VAL A 194 9.21 10.43 8.64
C VAL A 194 9.92 10.92 9.90
N ARG A 195 9.86 10.11 10.95
CA ARG A 195 10.47 10.36 12.26
C ARG A 195 11.15 9.10 12.78
N GLU A 196 12.00 9.28 13.78
CA GLU A 196 12.60 8.17 14.51
C GLU A 196 11.49 7.24 15.01
N TRP A 197 11.58 5.93 14.69
CA TRP A 197 10.60 4.89 15.06
C TRP A 197 9.21 5.02 14.41
N GLY A 198 9.09 5.67 13.25
CA GLY A 198 7.85 5.69 12.46
C GLY A 198 7.42 4.29 12.00
N SER A 199 6.10 4.01 11.95
CA SER A 199 5.59 2.73 11.43
C SER A 199 5.87 2.61 9.92
N LEU A 200 6.67 1.60 9.54
CA LEU A 200 6.95 1.26 8.15
C LEU A 200 5.64 1.02 7.36
N ASN A 201 4.69 0.28 7.94
CA ASN A 201 3.40 0.00 7.30
C ASN A 201 2.60 1.27 7.00
N HIS A 202 2.60 2.24 7.92
CA HIS A 202 1.90 3.51 7.73
C HIS A 202 2.59 4.39 6.68
N GLN A 203 3.92 4.48 6.70
CA GLN A 203 4.68 5.19 5.68
C GLN A 203 4.41 4.62 4.28
N VAL A 204 4.47 3.29 4.14
CA VAL A 204 4.24 2.58 2.86
C VAL A 204 2.80 2.75 2.36
N ALA A 205 1.81 2.75 3.26
CA ALA A 205 0.42 2.99 2.89
C ALA A 205 0.21 4.43 2.38
N ILE A 206 0.78 5.44 3.04
CA ILE A 206 0.71 6.82 2.56
C ILE A 206 1.51 7.00 1.27
N GLN A 207 2.67 6.34 1.14
CA GLN A 207 3.43 6.31 -0.11
C GLN A 207 2.55 5.82 -1.28
N LEU A 208 1.84 4.69 -1.10
CA LEU A 208 0.93 4.17 -2.11
C LEU A 208 -0.22 5.15 -2.41
N LEU A 209 -0.82 5.76 -1.38
CA LEU A 209 -1.90 6.73 -1.54
C LEU A 209 -1.46 7.95 -2.37
N LYS A 210 -0.30 8.52 -2.04
CA LYS A 210 0.27 9.68 -2.76
C LYS A 210 0.62 9.30 -4.20
N MET A 211 1.19 8.10 -4.42
CA MET A 211 1.46 7.59 -5.75
C MET A 211 0.20 7.34 -6.57
N LYS A 212 -0.87 6.81 -5.96
CA LYS A 212 -2.18 6.62 -6.59
C LYS A 212 -2.72 7.95 -7.13
N MET A 213 -2.67 9.01 -6.33
CA MET A 213 -3.06 10.36 -6.76
C MET A 213 -2.12 10.91 -7.85
N LEU A 214 -0.81 10.72 -7.71
CA LEU A 214 0.18 11.16 -8.69
C LEU A 214 -0.06 10.53 -10.08
N ILE A 215 -0.38 9.24 -10.11
CA ILE A 215 -0.73 8.52 -11.34
C ILE A 215 -1.99 9.12 -11.95
N ASP A 216 -3.05 9.37 -11.17
CA ASP A 216 -4.28 9.98 -11.66
C ASP A 216 -4.04 11.39 -12.23
N ILE A 217 -3.26 12.23 -11.55
CA ILE A 217 -2.87 13.57 -12.05
C ILE A 217 -2.13 13.46 -13.38
N ARG A 218 -1.21 12.49 -13.49
CA ARG A 218 -0.50 12.21 -14.75
C ARG A 218 -1.48 11.84 -15.86
N GLN A 219 -2.47 10.98 -15.57
CA GLN A 219 -3.49 10.61 -16.56
C GLN A 219 -4.32 11.82 -16.99
N LEU A 220 -4.76 12.67 -16.07
CA LEU A 220 -5.48 13.91 -16.39
C LEU A 220 -4.66 14.82 -17.33
N LYS A 221 -3.35 14.97 -17.08
CA LYS A 221 -2.46 15.74 -17.96
C LYS A 221 -2.36 15.11 -19.36
N ILE A 222 -2.25 13.80 -19.46
CA ILE A 222 -2.20 13.07 -20.74
C ILE A 222 -3.50 13.25 -21.50
N VAL A 223 -4.65 13.05 -20.83
CA VAL A 223 -5.98 13.26 -21.41
C VAL A 223 -6.09 14.66 -21.99
N LYS A 224 -5.75 15.71 -21.22
CA LYS A 224 -5.81 17.09 -21.73
C LYS A 224 -4.90 17.32 -22.95
N LYS A 225 -3.69 16.75 -22.97
CA LYS A 225 -2.79 16.82 -24.15
C LYS A 225 -3.41 16.16 -25.38
N VAL A 226 -4.01 14.98 -25.22
CA VAL A 226 -4.59 14.18 -26.31
C VAL A 226 -5.89 14.79 -26.82
N LEU A 227 -6.76 15.27 -25.92
CA LEU A 227 -8.06 15.82 -26.27
C LEU A 227 -7.98 17.21 -26.89
N ARG A 228 -6.89 17.95 -26.64
CA ARG A 228 -6.67 19.28 -27.20
C ARG A 228 -6.81 19.27 -28.72
N GLY A 229 -7.86 19.92 -29.22
CA GLY A 229 -8.17 20.00 -30.65
C GLY A 229 -8.86 18.76 -31.26
N ARG A 230 -9.23 17.76 -30.44
CA ARG A 230 -9.90 16.52 -30.91
C ARG A 230 -11.34 16.37 -30.44
N LEU A 231 -11.68 16.87 -29.25
CA LEU A 231 -13.05 16.82 -28.70
C LEU A 231 -13.53 18.20 -28.24
N PRO A 232 -14.85 18.48 -28.30
CA PRO A 232 -15.45 19.64 -27.63
C PRO A 232 -15.17 19.63 -26.12
N VAL A 233 -14.98 20.81 -25.53
CA VAL A 233 -14.59 20.99 -24.12
C VAL A 233 -15.63 20.39 -23.16
N GLU A 234 -16.90 20.37 -23.58
CA GLU A 234 -18.02 19.81 -22.82
C GLU A 234 -17.87 18.30 -22.57
N LEU A 235 -17.14 17.59 -23.45
CA LEU A 235 -16.89 16.15 -23.31
C LEU A 235 -15.61 15.84 -22.52
N TRP A 236 -14.75 16.83 -22.26
CA TRP A 236 -13.47 16.60 -21.59
C TRP A 236 -13.67 16.12 -20.17
N ASN A 237 -14.63 16.72 -19.45
CA ASN A 237 -14.93 16.34 -18.06
C ASN A 237 -15.36 14.87 -17.95
N LEU A 238 -16.12 14.34 -18.91
CA LEU A 238 -16.52 12.93 -18.90
C LEU A 238 -15.30 12.00 -19.06
N VAL A 239 -14.40 12.31 -19.98
CA VAL A 239 -13.18 11.52 -20.18
C VAL A 239 -12.23 11.65 -18.99
N GLU A 240 -12.10 12.85 -18.42
CA GLU A 240 -11.28 13.11 -17.24
C GLU A 240 -11.80 12.37 -15.99
N GLN A 241 -13.12 12.27 -15.82
CA GLN A 241 -13.72 11.48 -14.74
C GLN A 241 -13.38 9.99 -14.86
N GLU A 242 -13.49 9.43 -16.06
CA GLU A 242 -13.15 8.02 -16.32
C GLU A 242 -11.64 7.73 -16.25
N ALA A 243 -10.79 8.74 -16.45
CA ALA A 243 -9.34 8.59 -16.38
C ALA A 243 -8.82 8.49 -14.94
N VAL A 244 -9.58 8.97 -13.97
CA VAL A 244 -9.22 9.02 -12.56
C VAL A 244 -9.74 7.78 -11.84
N ARG A 245 -8.88 7.15 -11.03
CA ARG A 245 -9.26 5.96 -10.28
C ARG A 245 -9.55 6.25 -8.82
N SER A 246 -8.79 7.11 -8.16
CA SER A 246 -9.05 7.43 -6.75
C SER A 246 -10.27 8.35 -6.63
N PRO A 247 -11.20 8.08 -5.69
CA PRO A 247 -12.24 9.04 -5.33
C PRO A 247 -11.66 10.39 -4.88
N LEU A 248 -10.50 10.42 -4.22
CA LEU A 248 -9.86 11.67 -3.83
C LEU A 248 -9.44 12.49 -5.04
N SER A 249 -8.89 11.82 -6.06
CA SER A 249 -8.39 12.46 -7.28
C SER A 249 -9.50 13.07 -8.13
N SER A 250 -10.77 12.69 -7.91
CA SER A 250 -11.92 13.28 -8.60
C SER A 250 -12.01 14.79 -8.39
N ARG A 251 -11.45 15.31 -7.28
CA ARG A 251 -11.37 16.75 -6.99
C ARG A 251 -10.49 17.55 -7.95
N PHE A 252 -9.64 16.88 -8.75
CA PHE A 252 -8.74 17.53 -9.71
C PHE A 252 -9.27 17.51 -11.15
N VAL A 253 -10.39 16.83 -11.40
CA VAL A 253 -11.08 16.85 -12.69
C VAL A 253 -11.48 18.29 -13.01
N GLY A 254 -11.23 18.74 -14.25
CA GLY A 254 -11.54 20.10 -14.68
C GLY A 254 -10.47 21.14 -14.31
N ASN A 255 -9.48 20.82 -13.47
CA ASN A 255 -8.38 21.74 -13.18
C ASN A 255 -7.60 22.10 -14.45
N SER A 256 -6.98 23.27 -14.47
CA SER A 256 -6.11 23.68 -15.57
C SER A 256 -4.86 22.80 -15.64
N TYR A 257 -4.27 22.70 -16.83
CA TYR A 257 -3.02 21.97 -17.01
C TYR A 257 -1.90 22.50 -16.08
N THR A 258 -1.84 23.81 -15.87
CA THR A 258 -0.85 24.45 -14.99
C THR A 258 -1.05 24.08 -13.52
N GLU A 259 -2.30 23.99 -13.05
CA GLU A 259 -2.59 23.51 -11.69
C GLU A 259 -2.21 22.05 -11.52
N LEU A 260 -2.54 21.19 -12.50
CA LEU A 260 -2.15 19.78 -12.47
C LEU A 260 -0.63 19.60 -12.43
N VAL A 261 0.14 20.41 -13.15
CA VAL A 261 1.61 20.40 -13.09
C VAL A 261 2.13 20.76 -11.69
N LYS A 262 1.53 21.76 -11.05
CA LYS A 262 1.91 22.13 -9.66
C LYS A 262 1.61 21.00 -8.68
N THR A 263 0.42 20.39 -8.80
CA THR A 263 0.02 19.26 -7.96
C THR A 263 0.90 18.03 -8.18
N GLU A 264 1.23 17.71 -9.44
CA GLU A 264 2.16 16.62 -9.78
C GLU A 264 3.54 16.84 -9.15
N HIS A 265 4.09 18.05 -9.27
CA HIS A 265 5.39 18.37 -8.70
C HIS A 265 5.39 18.23 -7.17
N MET A 266 4.37 18.77 -6.49
CA MET A 266 4.22 18.63 -5.04
C MET A 266 4.08 17.16 -4.62
N LEU A 267 3.23 16.37 -5.29
CA LEU A 267 3.07 14.95 -4.99
C LEU A 267 4.37 14.16 -5.26
N SER A 268 5.11 14.51 -6.31
CA SER A 268 6.42 13.91 -6.62
C SER A 268 7.44 14.14 -5.50
N LEU A 269 7.51 15.37 -4.97
CA LEU A 269 8.35 15.71 -3.82
C LEU A 269 7.95 14.94 -2.56
N GLN A 270 6.64 14.83 -2.30
CA GLN A 270 6.14 14.08 -1.14
C GLN A 270 6.41 12.57 -1.26
N CYS A 271 6.21 11.99 -2.44
CA CYS A 271 6.58 10.60 -2.74
C CYS A 271 8.08 10.37 -2.57
N ARG A 272 8.93 11.32 -2.98
CA ARG A 272 10.37 11.22 -2.75
C ARG A 272 10.72 11.28 -1.26
N LYS A 273 10.11 12.20 -0.52
CA LYS A 273 10.32 12.36 0.94
C LYS A 273 9.93 11.09 1.71
N LEU A 274 8.76 10.55 1.44
CA LEU A 274 8.28 9.29 2.04
C LEU A 274 9.16 8.11 1.62
N GLY A 275 9.55 8.04 0.35
CA GLY A 275 10.43 6.99 -0.16
C GLY A 275 11.81 6.95 0.52
N VAL A 276 12.41 8.12 0.75
CA VAL A 276 13.65 8.25 1.53
C VAL A 276 13.40 7.84 2.99
N GLY A 277 12.31 8.31 3.60
CA GLY A 277 11.95 7.90 4.97
C GLY A 277 11.74 6.39 5.14
N ILE A 278 11.18 5.73 4.13
CA ILE A 278 11.03 4.26 4.09
C ILE A 278 12.39 3.57 3.98
N LEU A 279 13.32 4.10 3.17
CA LEU A 279 14.68 3.58 3.07
C LEU A 279 15.43 3.72 4.40
N ASP A 280 15.28 4.86 5.07
CA ASP A 280 15.89 5.11 6.38
C ASP A 280 15.29 4.19 7.46
N THR A 281 13.99 3.92 7.38
CA THR A 281 13.28 3.01 8.29
C THR A 281 13.67 1.55 8.05
N ASN A 282 13.66 1.10 6.79
CA ASN A 282 14.02 -0.25 6.40
C ASN A 282 14.51 -0.29 4.94
N GLY A 283 15.84 -0.22 4.76
CA GLY A 283 16.47 -0.13 3.43
C GLY A 283 16.15 -1.29 2.49
N GLY A 284 15.79 -2.46 3.02
CA GLY A 284 15.44 -3.63 2.22
C GLY A 284 14.00 -3.65 1.70
N PHE A 285 13.11 -2.81 2.22
CA PHE A 285 11.68 -2.88 1.92
C PHE A 285 11.38 -2.69 0.43
N THR A 286 11.97 -1.67 -0.21
CA THR A 286 11.68 -1.36 -1.61
C THR A 286 12.12 -2.49 -2.56
N TYR A 287 13.25 -3.14 -2.25
CA TYR A 287 13.71 -4.32 -2.98
C TYR A 287 12.68 -5.45 -2.85
N GLU A 288 12.29 -5.76 -1.61
CA GLU A 288 11.34 -6.83 -1.29
C GLU A 288 9.96 -6.60 -1.91
N LEU A 289 9.52 -5.33 -2.00
CA LEU A 289 8.27 -4.95 -2.68
C LEU A 289 8.33 -5.24 -4.19
N LEU A 290 9.45 -4.94 -4.84
CA LEU A 290 9.61 -5.11 -6.29
C LEU A 290 9.86 -6.56 -6.70
N GLU A 291 10.62 -7.30 -5.89
CA GLU A 291 11.00 -8.70 -6.10
C GLU A 291 10.16 -9.67 -5.26
N CYS A 292 9.01 -9.22 -4.78
CA CYS A 292 8.14 -10.01 -3.91
C CYS A 292 7.83 -11.37 -4.52
N ASN A 293 8.11 -12.41 -3.76
CA ASN A 293 7.90 -13.79 -4.15
C ASN A 293 6.99 -14.51 -3.13
N GLN A 294 6.70 -15.79 -3.39
CA GLN A 294 5.80 -16.57 -2.54
C GLN A 294 6.41 -16.87 -1.16
N GLU A 295 7.73 -17.00 -1.05
CA GLU A 295 8.43 -17.22 0.22
C GLU A 295 8.23 -16.04 1.17
N THR A 296 8.38 -14.81 0.67
CA THR A 296 8.12 -13.58 1.44
C THR A 296 6.66 -13.52 1.91
N LEU A 297 5.71 -13.95 1.06
CA LEU A 297 4.28 -13.93 1.37
C LEU A 297 3.85 -15.02 2.38
N ASP A 298 4.55 -16.16 2.39
CA ASP A 298 4.29 -17.29 3.28
C ASP A 298 5.12 -17.24 4.56
N TYR A 299 6.08 -16.31 4.65
CA TYR A 299 6.93 -16.13 5.82
C TYR A 299 6.10 -15.78 7.07
N ARG A 300 6.35 -16.43 8.19
CA ARG A 300 5.65 -16.21 9.47
C ARG A 300 6.69 -16.04 10.59
N PRO A 301 7.20 -14.83 10.82
CA PRO A 301 8.14 -14.58 11.91
C PRO A 301 7.44 -14.67 13.26
N GLU A 302 8.16 -15.17 14.27
CA GLU A 302 7.68 -15.18 15.67
C GLU A 302 7.74 -13.77 16.29
N ALA A 303 8.75 -12.99 15.91
CA ALA A 303 8.96 -11.61 16.34
C ALA A 303 9.74 -10.85 15.27
N TYR A 304 9.75 -9.51 15.37
CA TYR A 304 10.57 -8.65 14.53
C TYR A 304 11.13 -7.50 15.37
N CYS A 305 12.16 -6.85 14.84
CA CYS A 305 12.70 -5.60 15.36
C CYS A 305 12.61 -4.53 14.28
N HIS A 306 12.61 -3.26 14.67
CA HIS A 306 12.64 -2.16 13.72
C HIS A 306 13.87 -2.25 12.80
N GLY A 307 13.65 -2.09 11.50
CA GLY A 307 14.68 -2.21 10.46
C GLY A 307 15.06 -3.65 10.09
N SER A 308 14.46 -4.67 10.70
CA SER A 308 14.82 -6.07 10.47
C SER A 308 14.24 -6.65 9.18
N TYR A 309 14.73 -7.82 8.77
CA TYR A 309 14.18 -8.56 7.63
C TYR A 309 12.71 -8.96 7.88
N GLU A 310 12.41 -9.40 9.10
CA GLU A 310 11.09 -9.84 9.52
C GLU A 310 10.07 -8.70 9.43
N GLU A 311 10.45 -7.48 9.81
CA GLU A 311 9.59 -6.29 9.70
C GLU A 311 9.22 -6.01 8.24
N ARG A 312 10.20 -6.00 7.33
CA ARG A 312 9.91 -5.74 5.90
C ARG A 312 9.10 -6.84 5.25
N ALA A 313 9.34 -8.11 5.60
CA ALA A 313 8.58 -9.23 5.06
C ALA A 313 7.09 -9.14 5.48
N LEU A 314 6.83 -8.81 6.76
CA LEU A 314 5.49 -8.54 7.25
C LEU A 314 4.85 -7.32 6.58
N ALA A 315 5.60 -6.22 6.40
CA ALA A 315 5.09 -5.03 5.74
C ALA A 315 4.70 -5.32 4.28
N VAL A 316 5.51 -6.08 3.55
CA VAL A 316 5.19 -6.54 2.20
C VAL A 316 3.94 -7.43 2.21
N GLN A 317 3.82 -8.39 3.12
CA GLN A 317 2.60 -9.20 3.25
C GLN A 317 1.34 -8.36 3.44
N ASN A 318 1.43 -7.32 4.28
CA ASN A 318 0.30 -6.44 4.57
C ASN A 318 -0.11 -5.59 3.35
N CYS A 319 0.87 -5.05 2.61
CA CYS A 319 0.61 -4.04 1.58
C CYS A 319 0.66 -4.55 0.14
N TYR A 320 1.30 -5.68 -0.16
CA TYR A 320 1.62 -6.08 -1.54
C TYR A 320 0.39 -6.18 -2.44
N ALA A 321 -0.71 -6.73 -1.92
CA ALA A 321 -1.97 -6.79 -2.67
C ALA A 321 -2.49 -5.38 -3.04
N ALA A 322 -2.38 -4.39 -2.14
CA ALA A 322 -2.80 -3.02 -2.42
C ALA A 322 -1.93 -2.36 -3.51
N TRP A 323 -0.61 -2.59 -3.47
CA TRP A 323 0.32 -2.11 -4.48
C TRP A 323 0.07 -2.76 -5.84
N GLN A 324 -0.13 -4.08 -5.86
CA GLN A 324 -0.42 -4.84 -7.07
C GLN A 324 -1.76 -4.43 -7.71
N GLU A 325 -2.78 -4.16 -6.88
CA GLU A 325 -4.11 -3.74 -7.33
C GLU A 325 -4.14 -2.26 -7.78
N THR A 326 -3.16 -1.45 -7.37
CA THR A 326 -3.02 -0.06 -7.80
C THR A 326 -2.24 0.02 -9.11
N ALA A 327 -2.95 -0.18 -10.22
CA ALA A 327 -2.33 -0.24 -11.53
C ALA A 327 -1.53 1.04 -11.89
N GLY A 328 -0.28 0.85 -12.31
CA GLY A 328 0.68 1.92 -12.60
C GLY A 328 1.66 2.21 -11.47
N ALA A 329 1.39 1.76 -10.23
CA ALA A 329 2.26 2.06 -9.08
C ALA A 329 3.60 1.30 -9.17
N LEU A 330 3.54 -0.03 -9.31
CA LEU A 330 4.75 -0.84 -9.44
C LEU A 330 5.47 -0.60 -10.78
N GLU A 331 4.74 -0.32 -11.85
CA GLU A 331 5.31 0.02 -13.16
C GLU A 331 6.09 1.34 -13.10
N LEU A 332 5.57 2.34 -12.38
CA LEU A 332 6.27 3.60 -12.18
C LEU A 332 7.56 3.42 -11.38
N LEU A 333 7.56 2.59 -10.32
CA LEU A 333 8.77 2.28 -9.57
C LEU A 333 9.79 1.49 -10.41
N LYS A 334 9.32 0.56 -11.24
CA LYS A 334 10.19 -0.18 -12.17
C LYS A 334 10.83 0.73 -13.20
N ASP A 335 10.10 1.68 -13.77
CA ASP A 335 10.65 2.68 -14.70
C ASP A 335 11.67 3.60 -14.01
N ALA A 336 11.39 4.02 -12.76
CA ALA A 336 12.33 4.78 -11.94
C ALA A 336 13.61 3.97 -11.61
N ARG A 337 13.47 2.66 -11.33
CA ARG A 337 14.61 1.74 -11.15
C ARG A 337 15.43 1.62 -12.43
N SER A 338 14.78 1.51 -13.60
CA SER A 338 15.46 1.48 -14.89
C SER A 338 16.22 2.78 -15.15
N CYS A 339 15.63 3.94 -14.84
CA CYS A 339 16.31 5.23 -14.92
C CYS A 339 17.53 5.30 -13.99
N ALA A 340 17.38 4.84 -12.75
CA ALA A 340 18.46 4.79 -11.77
C ALA A 340 19.60 3.85 -12.19
N ALA A 341 19.27 2.66 -12.70
CA ALA A 341 20.24 1.71 -13.23
C ALA A 341 21.01 2.33 -14.39
N ARG A 342 20.30 2.91 -15.36
CA ARG A 342 20.89 3.51 -16.56
C ARG A 342 21.90 4.59 -16.23
N ASN A 343 21.61 5.45 -15.26
CA ASN A 343 22.54 6.49 -14.82
C ASN A 343 23.73 5.91 -14.04
N SER A 344 23.53 4.83 -13.30
CA SER A 344 24.56 4.25 -12.42
C SER A 344 25.54 3.34 -13.19
N GLU A 345 25.27 2.95 -14.43
CA GLU A 345 26.11 2.04 -15.24
C GLU A 345 27.60 2.45 -15.25
N ASN A 346 27.88 3.74 -15.41
CA ASN A 346 29.25 4.26 -15.48
C ASN A 346 29.93 4.38 -14.11
N GLU A 347 29.16 4.41 -13.02
CA GLU A 347 29.67 4.57 -11.66
C GLU A 347 29.99 3.21 -10.99
N VAL A 348 29.39 2.12 -11.47
CA VAL A 348 29.52 0.77 -10.88
C VAL A 348 30.98 0.38 -10.68
N GLN A 349 31.83 0.60 -11.68
CA GLN A 349 33.26 0.26 -11.61
C GLN A 349 34.00 1.06 -10.54
N THR A 350 33.59 2.30 -10.29
CA THR A 350 34.16 3.14 -9.22
C THR A 350 33.75 2.62 -7.85
N TYR A 351 32.48 2.27 -7.65
CA TYR A 351 32.01 1.70 -6.38
C TYR A 351 32.62 0.33 -6.07
N LEU A 352 32.78 -0.54 -7.08
CA LEU A 352 33.40 -1.86 -6.92
C LEU A 352 34.85 -1.79 -6.41
N LYS A 353 35.61 -0.75 -6.76
CA LYS A 353 36.99 -0.58 -6.25
C LYS A 353 37.06 -0.44 -4.73
N HIS A 354 35.99 0.05 -4.12
CA HIS A 354 35.89 0.26 -2.68
C HIS A 354 34.99 -0.77 -1.99
N ASP A 355 34.47 -1.75 -2.75
CA ASP A 355 33.57 -2.76 -2.22
C ASP A 355 34.34 -3.80 -1.40
N ARG A 356 33.92 -3.98 -0.15
CA ARG A 356 34.53 -4.94 0.78
C ARG A 356 33.84 -6.30 0.75
N ASP A 357 32.65 -6.37 0.14
CA ASP A 357 31.77 -7.54 0.17
C ASP A 357 31.95 -8.45 -1.06
N GLY A 358 32.82 -8.06 -2.00
CA GLY A 358 33.15 -8.87 -3.18
C GLY A 358 31.98 -9.03 -4.17
N ARG A 359 31.09 -8.04 -4.23
CA ARG A 359 29.92 -8.04 -5.12
C ARG A 359 30.32 -8.00 -6.59
N THR A 360 29.52 -8.64 -7.44
CA THR A 360 29.68 -8.50 -8.90
C THR A 360 29.17 -7.13 -9.37
N PRO A 361 29.58 -6.65 -10.56
CA PRO A 361 29.02 -5.43 -11.16
C PRO A 361 27.49 -5.44 -11.26
N GLU A 362 26.90 -6.59 -11.58
CA GLU A 362 25.45 -6.76 -11.70
C GLU A 362 24.76 -6.66 -10.34
N GLN A 363 25.34 -7.24 -9.29
CA GLN A 363 24.82 -7.13 -7.92
C GLN A 363 24.89 -5.69 -7.42
N MET A 364 26.04 -5.03 -7.61
CA MET A 364 26.23 -3.61 -7.26
C MET A 364 25.23 -2.71 -8.00
N LEU A 365 25.06 -2.92 -9.32
CA LEU A 365 24.10 -2.17 -10.12
C LEU A 365 22.66 -2.41 -9.66
N SER A 366 22.32 -3.65 -9.31
CA SER A 366 21.00 -4.00 -8.77
C SER A 366 20.72 -3.23 -7.48
N ASP A 367 21.65 -3.25 -6.52
CA ASP A 367 21.52 -2.53 -5.24
C ASP A 367 21.38 -1.01 -5.46
N LEU A 368 22.29 -0.43 -6.25
CA LEU A 368 22.26 1.00 -6.59
C LEU A 368 20.95 1.40 -7.29
N SER A 369 20.46 0.56 -8.20
CA SER A 369 19.22 0.83 -8.94
C SER A 369 18.02 0.95 -8.03
N VAL A 370 17.93 0.15 -6.96
CA VAL A 370 16.81 0.16 -6.01
C VAL A 370 16.95 1.32 -5.02
N ASN A 371 18.13 1.49 -4.44
CA ASN A 371 18.37 2.53 -3.42
C ASN A 371 18.21 3.95 -3.98
N ARG A 372 18.36 4.13 -5.30
CA ARG A 372 18.25 5.43 -5.96
C ARG A 372 16.87 5.69 -6.58
N ILE A 373 15.91 4.76 -6.56
CA ILE A 373 14.58 4.89 -7.19
C ILE A 373 13.95 6.26 -6.94
N TRP A 374 13.93 6.71 -5.69
CA TRP A 374 13.25 7.95 -5.30
C TRP A 374 13.93 9.22 -5.82
N GLY A 375 15.23 9.16 -6.12
CA GLY A 375 15.95 10.22 -6.83
C GLY A 375 15.60 10.30 -8.32
N TYR A 376 15.14 9.19 -8.91
CA TYR A 376 14.79 9.08 -10.34
C TYR A 376 13.28 9.01 -10.62
N LEU A 377 12.44 9.15 -9.58
CA LEU A 377 10.99 9.11 -9.72
C LEU A 377 10.47 10.16 -10.70
N GLU A 378 11.05 11.37 -10.69
CA GLU A 378 10.65 12.46 -11.59
C GLU A 378 10.90 12.12 -13.06
N TYR A 379 12.05 11.50 -13.40
CA TYR A 379 12.31 11.02 -14.76
C TYR A 379 11.24 10.01 -15.21
N ALA A 380 10.86 9.09 -14.33
CA ALA A 380 9.82 8.10 -14.64
C ALA A 380 8.43 8.72 -14.83
N ILE A 381 8.09 9.77 -14.07
CA ILE A 381 6.86 10.55 -14.27
C ILE A 381 6.85 11.23 -15.64
N HIS A 382 7.95 11.88 -16.01
CA HIS A 382 8.10 12.57 -17.29
C HIS A 382 8.06 11.58 -18.47
N ASN A 383 8.73 10.43 -18.34
CA ASN A 383 8.68 9.34 -19.30
C ASN A 383 7.25 8.82 -19.50
N GLY A 384 6.54 8.55 -18.41
CA GLY A 384 5.15 8.09 -18.45
C GLY A 384 4.17 9.13 -19.02
N SER A 385 4.56 10.40 -19.09
CA SER A 385 3.79 11.51 -19.66
C SER A 385 4.14 11.83 -21.12
N TYR A 386 5.14 11.15 -21.66
CA TYR A 386 5.67 11.41 -23.00
C TYR A 386 4.92 10.59 -24.05
N LEU A 387 4.44 11.25 -25.10
CA LEU A 387 3.63 10.64 -26.16
C LEU A 387 4.41 10.38 -27.46
N GLY A 388 5.70 10.72 -27.48
CA GLY A 388 6.58 10.48 -28.62
C GLY A 388 7.28 9.11 -28.57
N PRO A 389 8.26 8.88 -29.46
CA PRO A 389 8.93 7.59 -29.55
C PRO A 389 9.86 7.34 -28.34
N PRO A 390 10.00 6.08 -27.86
CA PRO A 390 10.74 5.77 -26.63
C PRO A 390 12.17 6.33 -26.55
N GLU A 391 12.89 6.37 -27.66
CA GLU A 391 14.26 6.89 -27.79
C GLU A 391 14.38 8.40 -27.48
N ASP A 392 13.27 9.12 -27.56
CA ASP A 392 13.19 10.56 -27.31
C ASP A 392 12.51 10.89 -25.98
N ARG A 393 12.32 9.90 -25.11
CA ARG A 393 11.85 10.13 -23.75
C ARG A 393 12.74 11.14 -23.02
N PRO A 394 12.16 11.95 -22.11
CA PRO A 394 12.92 12.94 -21.34
C PRO A 394 14.17 12.38 -20.65
N SER A 395 14.09 11.17 -20.06
CA SER A 395 15.27 10.54 -19.45
C SER A 395 16.37 10.23 -20.48
N GLU A 396 16.02 9.72 -21.66
CA GLU A 396 17.00 9.38 -22.71
C GLU A 396 17.69 10.62 -23.30
N ARG A 397 16.96 11.75 -23.39
CA ARG A 397 17.56 13.03 -23.78
C ARG A 397 18.58 13.49 -22.74
N TYR A 398 18.19 13.45 -21.46
CA TYR A 398 19.09 13.77 -20.35
C TYR A 398 20.34 12.89 -20.36
N TYR A 399 20.20 11.57 -20.55
CA TYR A 399 21.37 10.67 -20.60
C TYR A 399 22.29 10.96 -21.78
N ARG A 400 21.73 11.29 -22.96
CA ARG A 400 22.53 11.70 -24.13
C ARG A 400 23.31 12.98 -23.84
N GLU A 401 22.67 13.98 -23.25
CA GLU A 401 23.29 15.26 -22.90
C GLU A 401 24.36 15.09 -21.81
N ALA A 402 24.08 14.35 -20.74
CA ALA A 402 25.03 14.07 -19.67
C ALA A 402 26.26 13.30 -20.18
N ARG A 403 26.07 12.35 -21.11
CA ARG A 403 27.18 11.62 -21.74
C ARG A 403 28.02 12.52 -22.62
N ALA A 404 27.40 13.39 -23.43
CA ALA A 404 28.11 14.34 -24.26
C ALA A 404 28.97 15.29 -23.41
N LEU A 405 28.43 15.80 -22.30
CA LEU A 405 29.17 16.65 -21.35
C LEU A 405 30.36 15.91 -20.71
N ALA A 406 30.17 14.66 -20.27
CA ALA A 406 31.25 13.86 -19.69
C ALA A 406 32.38 13.56 -20.72
N GLU A 407 32.02 13.39 -21.99
CA GLU A 407 32.99 13.21 -23.09
C GLU A 407 33.73 14.53 -23.41
N GLU A 408 33.08 15.69 -23.23
CA GLU A 408 33.68 17.02 -23.41
C GLU A 408 34.60 17.44 -22.25
N GLU A 409 34.26 17.09 -21.00
CA GLU A 409 35.01 17.51 -19.80
C GLU A 409 36.28 16.68 -19.54
N GLY A 410 36.39 15.46 -20.11
CA GLY A 410 37.52 14.56 -19.92
C GLY A 410 37.62 13.96 -18.50
N PRO A 411 38.34 12.83 -18.32
CA PRO A 411 38.34 12.06 -17.06
C PRO A 411 39.01 12.75 -15.86
N ASP A 412 39.63 13.94 -16.04
CA ASP A 412 40.52 14.56 -15.04
C ASP A 412 39.86 15.68 -14.19
N ARG A 413 38.54 15.89 -14.28
CA ARG A 413 37.87 16.97 -13.51
C ARG A 413 36.72 16.55 -12.58
N MET A 414 36.42 15.26 -12.45
CA MET A 414 35.53 14.73 -11.38
C MET A 414 36.27 14.41 -10.07
N LEU A 415 37.42 15.03 -9.84
CA LEU A 415 38.10 15.07 -8.55
C LEU A 415 38.18 16.55 -8.16
N PHE A 416 37.91 16.86 -6.90
CA PHE A 416 37.85 18.19 -6.26
C PHE A 416 36.48 18.88 -6.21
N SER A 417 35.70 18.54 -5.17
CA SER A 417 35.12 19.55 -4.29
C SER A 417 34.90 19.04 -2.85
N ASP A 418 35.81 18.24 -2.32
CA ASP A 418 35.96 18.02 -0.88
C ASP A 418 37.36 18.48 -0.51
N GLU A 419 37.55 19.79 -0.34
CA GLU A 419 38.59 20.38 0.51
C GLU A 419 38.35 21.88 0.69
N GLU A 420 38.18 22.25 1.97
CA GLU A 420 38.48 23.55 2.59
C GLU A 420 37.56 24.75 2.35
N SER A 421 36.72 25.01 3.36
CA SER A 421 36.70 26.34 3.99
C SER A 421 36.49 26.20 5.49
N ASP A 422 37.47 26.72 6.24
CA ASP A 422 37.54 26.89 7.70
C ASP A 422 36.33 27.60 8.32
#